data_AF-A0A7C6N5F5-F1
#
_entry.id   AF-A0A7C6N5F5-F1
#
_cell.length_a   1.000
_cell.length_b   1.000
_cell.length_c   1.000
_cell.angle_alpha   90.00
_cell.angle_beta   90.00
_cell.angle_gamma   90.00
#
_symmetry.space_group_name_H-M   'P 1'
#
loop_
_entity.id
_entity.type
_entity.pdbx_description
1 polymer ?
#
loop_
_entity_poly.entity_id
_entity_poly.type
_entity_poly.pdbx_seq_one_letter_code
_entity_poly.pdbx_strand_id
1 'polypeptide(L)'
;MSACAVLRRIEKVSQRAADFLDQPGRLTRSVVDNLLGEIETVIGGVRNLPLSKKNKRAILRHLQEAKIILRNGRLNLSAIQRLLAVVQILQLAGYKIQIKKLPCPPGKVTVFPSNRFSTICSICS
;
A
#
# COMPACT_ATOMS: atom_id res chain seq x y z
N MET A 1 -11.52 10.68 -4.32
CA MET A 1 -10.53 9.66 -4.74
C MET A 1 -11.21 8.31 -4.76
N SER A 2 -11.09 7.52 -5.83
CA SER A 2 -11.78 6.24 -5.95
C SER A 2 -11.04 5.10 -5.27
N ALA A 3 -11.76 4.02 -4.95
CA ALA A 3 -11.18 2.82 -4.38
C ALA A 3 -10.13 2.18 -5.31
N CYS A 4 -10.36 2.15 -6.63
CA CYS A 4 -9.36 1.71 -7.60
C CYS A 4 -8.10 2.58 -7.59
N ALA A 5 -8.23 3.90 -7.41
CA ALA A 5 -7.07 4.78 -7.32
C ALA A 5 -6.25 4.51 -6.05
N VAL A 6 -6.90 4.14 -4.94
CA VAL A 6 -6.20 3.72 -3.72
C VAL A 6 -5.48 2.39 -3.93
N LEU A 7 -6.15 1.39 -4.51
CA LEU A 7 -5.55 0.08 -4.82
C LEU A 7 -4.32 0.21 -5.74
N ARG A 8 -4.43 0.99 -6.82
CA ARG A 8 -3.29 1.26 -7.72
C ARG A 8 -2.12 1.94 -7.01
N ARG A 9 -2.39 2.83 -6.06
CA ARG A 9 -1.31 3.44 -5.26
C ARG A 9 -0.67 2.42 -4.32
N ILE A 10 -1.46 1.54 -3.71
CA ILE A 10 -0.93 0.43 -2.91
C ILE A 10 -0.02 -0.44 -3.79
N GLU A 11 -0.46 -0.86 -4.98
CA GLU A 11 0.37 -1.62 -5.93
C GLU A 11 1.68 -0.92 -6.26
N LYS A 12 1.62 0.37 -6.60
CA LYS A 12 2.80 1.16 -6.94
C LYS A 12 3.81 1.20 -5.79
N VAL A 13 3.34 1.43 -4.56
CA VAL A 13 4.21 1.47 -3.37
C VAL A 13 4.76 0.09 -3.05
N SER A 14 3.95 -0.96 -3.16
CA SER A 14 4.38 -2.36 -2.98
C SER A 14 5.45 -2.75 -3.99
N GLN A 15 5.27 -2.41 -5.28
CA GLN A 15 6.26 -2.65 -6.32
C GLN A 15 7.57 -1.92 -6.01
N ARG A 16 7.49 -0.62 -5.72
CA ARG A 16 8.69 0.17 -5.35
C ARG A 16 9.43 -0.40 -4.15
N ALA A 17 8.72 -0.82 -3.10
CA ALA A 17 9.33 -1.44 -1.93
C ALA A 17 9.98 -2.79 -2.29
N ALA A 18 9.34 -3.58 -3.16
CA ALA A 18 9.89 -4.86 -3.62
C ALA A 18 11.11 -4.71 -4.54
N ASP A 19 11.20 -3.65 -5.34
CA ASP A 19 12.36 -3.39 -6.20
C ASP A 19 13.66 -3.22 -5.37
N PHE A 20 13.55 -2.78 -4.12
CA PHE A 20 14.69 -2.70 -3.19
C PHE A 20 15.05 -4.03 -2.53
N LEU A 21 14.25 -5.09 -2.68
CA LEU A 21 14.62 -6.43 -2.19
C LEU A 21 15.78 -7.02 -3.01
N ASP A 22 15.83 -6.70 -4.31
CA ASP A 22 16.91 -7.15 -5.20
C ASP A 22 18.22 -6.38 -4.91
N GLN A 23 18.14 -5.17 -4.33
CA GLN A 23 19.29 -4.30 -4.04
C GLN A 23 19.10 -3.52 -2.71
N PRO A 24 19.15 -4.21 -1.55
CA PRO A 24 18.82 -3.59 -0.25
C PRO A 24 19.80 -2.48 0.16
N GLY A 25 21.04 -2.50 -0.34
CA GLY A 25 22.05 -1.46 -0.09
C GLY A 25 21.68 -0.09 -0.68
N ARG A 26 20.70 -0.01 -1.60
CA ARG A 26 20.20 1.26 -2.16
C ARG A 26 19.08 1.89 -1.32
N LEU A 27 18.67 1.26 -0.21
CA LEU A 27 17.65 1.78 0.69
C LEU A 27 18.24 2.91 1.58
N THR A 28 18.47 4.07 0.98
CA THR A 28 18.96 5.26 1.69
C THR A 28 17.85 5.93 2.50
N ARG A 29 18.22 6.83 3.40
CA ARG A 29 17.25 7.60 4.19
C ARG A 29 16.27 8.40 3.32
N SER A 30 16.74 9.00 2.23
CA SER A 30 15.89 9.71 1.27
C SER A 30 14.87 8.79 0.59
N VAL A 31 15.28 7.57 0.22
CA VAL A 31 14.36 6.57 -0.33
C VAL A 31 13.29 6.18 0.69
N VAL A 32 13.70 5.96 1.94
CA VAL A 32 12.77 5.67 3.04
C VAL A 32 11.76 6.79 3.23
N ASP A 33 12.21 8.05 3.25
CA ASP A 33 11.33 9.21 3.42
C ASP A 33 10.35 9.36 2.25
N ASN A 34 10.79 9.09 1.02
CA ASN A 34 9.93 9.06 -0.16
C ASN A 34 8.83 7.98 -0.05
N LEU A 35 9.21 6.75 0.30
CA LEU A 35 8.26 5.66 0.52
C LEU A 35 7.27 5.98 1.65
N LEU A 36 7.72 6.61 2.74
CA LEU A 36 6.86 7.07 3.83
C LEU A 36 5.83 8.11 3.34
N GLY A 37 6.22 9.04 2.47
CA GLY A 37 5.33 10.01 1.85
C GLY A 37 4.29 9.37 0.94
N GLU A 38 4.68 8.34 0.18
CA GLU A 38 3.74 7.60 -0.66
C GLU A 38 2.72 6.81 0.19
N ILE A 39 3.16 6.17 1.28
CA ILE A 39 2.26 5.50 2.22
C ILE A 39 1.31 6.51 2.88
N GLU A 40 1.76 7.70 3.23
CA GLU A 40 0.87 8.75 3.78
C GLU A 40 -0.21 9.17 2.76
N THR A 41 0.15 9.19 1.47
CA THR A 41 -0.83 9.47 0.42
C THR A 41 -1.88 8.36 0.30
N VAL A 42 -1.48 7.09 0.49
CA VAL A 42 -2.42 5.96 0.59
C VAL A 42 -3.34 6.12 1.80
N ILE A 43 -2.80 6.49 2.97
CA ILE A 43 -3.58 6.77 4.20
C ILE A 43 -4.64 7.84 3.93
N GLY A 44 -4.25 8.96 3.29
CA GLY A 44 -5.17 10.03 2.89
C GLY A 44 -6.27 9.51 1.95
N GLY A 45 -5.92 8.67 1.00
CA GLY A 45 -6.88 8.01 0.10
C GLY A 45 -7.88 7.13 0.84
N VAL A 46 -7.43 6.26 1.75
CA VAL A 46 -8.28 5.37 2.56
C VAL A 46 -9.25 6.15 3.46
N ARG A 47 -8.81 7.28 4.04
CA ARG A 47 -9.69 8.16 4.85
C ARG A 47 -10.90 8.65 4.05
N ASN A 48 -10.71 8.90 2.75
CA ASN A 48 -11.72 9.43 1.85
C ASN A 48 -12.61 8.35 1.21
N LEU A 49 -12.35 7.06 1.43
CA LEU A 49 -13.20 6.00 0.89
C LEU A 49 -14.55 5.93 1.61
N PRO A 50 -15.65 5.52 0.96
CA PRO A 50 -16.94 5.32 1.60
C PRO A 50 -17.00 3.97 2.34
N LEU A 51 -16.10 3.80 3.32
CA LEU A 51 -16.01 2.63 4.19
C LEU A 51 -16.53 2.95 5.59
N SER A 52 -17.07 1.95 6.29
CA SER A 52 -17.45 2.11 7.70
C SER A 52 -16.23 2.51 8.57
N LYS A 53 -16.48 3.27 9.65
CA LYS A 53 -15.43 3.75 10.58
C LYS A 53 -14.57 2.61 11.11
N LYS A 54 -15.18 1.45 11.43
CA LYS A 54 -14.50 0.23 11.88
C LYS A 54 -13.52 -0.30 10.82
N ASN A 55 -13.96 -0.40 9.57
CA ASN A 55 -13.12 -0.89 8.47
C ASN A 55 -11.98 0.08 8.15
N LYS A 56 -12.26 1.39 8.09
CA LYS A 56 -11.22 2.41 7.91
C LYS A 56 -10.16 2.31 8.98
N ARG A 57 -10.55 2.27 10.26
CA ARG A 57 -9.61 2.19 11.38
C ARG A 57 -8.71 0.96 11.27
N ALA A 58 -9.26 -0.19 10.91
CA ALA A 58 -8.47 -1.41 10.75
C ALA A 58 -7.42 -1.30 9.63
N ILE A 59 -7.77 -0.70 8.49
CA ILE A 59 -6.84 -0.50 7.36
C ILE A 59 -5.80 0.57 7.71
N LEU A 60 -6.22 1.69 8.29
CA LEU A 60 -5.34 2.79 8.67
C LEU A 60 -4.32 2.37 9.73
N ARG A 61 -4.72 1.52 10.69
CA ARG A 61 -3.79 0.96 11.69
C ARG A 61 -2.68 0.16 11.03
N HIS A 62 -3.03 -0.69 10.06
CA HIS A 62 -2.06 -1.47 9.30
C HIS A 62 -1.11 -0.56 8.50
N LEU A 63 -1.63 0.44 7.80
CA LEU A 63 -0.80 1.40 7.06
C LEU A 63 0.13 2.22 8.00
N GLN A 64 -0.32 2.57 9.20
CA GLN A 64 0.52 3.21 10.21
C GLN A 64 1.63 2.29 10.71
N GLU A 65 1.34 1.00 10.90
CA GLU A 65 2.33 -0.02 11.28
C GLU A 65 3.42 -0.15 10.21
N ALA A 66 3.04 -0.19 8.92
CA ALA A 66 3.99 -0.17 7.81
C ALA A 66 4.93 1.05 7.88
N LYS A 67 4.39 2.25 8.15
CA LYS A 67 5.23 3.45 8.33
C LYS A 67 6.18 3.32 9.51
N ILE A 68 5.74 2.75 10.63
CA ILE A 68 6.59 2.58 11.81
C ILE A 68 7.75 1.62 11.51
N ILE A 69 7.47 0.47 10.88
CA ILE A 69 8.49 -0.51 10.47
C ILE A 69 9.49 0.11 9.48
N LEU A 70 8.96 0.84 8.49
CA LEU A 70 9.75 1.49 7.47
C LEU A 70 10.57 2.68 8.00
N ARG A 71 10.06 3.44 8.97
CA ARG A 71 10.76 4.59 9.57
C ARG A 71 11.79 4.17 10.60
N ASN A 72 11.38 3.34 11.55
CA ASN A 72 12.14 3.21 12.79
C ASN A 72 13.22 2.14 12.71
N GLY A 73 13.11 1.12 11.86
CA GLY A 73 14.07 -0.01 11.82
C GLY A 73 14.26 -0.76 13.13
N ARG A 74 13.62 -0.28 14.19
CA ARG A 74 13.63 -0.78 15.54
C ARG A 74 12.87 -2.08 15.52
N LEU A 75 13.64 -3.17 15.45
CA LEU A 75 13.39 -4.51 15.98
C LEU A 75 14.47 -5.49 15.46
N ASN A 76 15.75 -5.07 15.38
CA ASN A 76 16.83 -5.90 14.82
C ASN A 76 16.55 -6.48 13.42
N LEU A 77 15.62 -5.87 12.68
CA LEU A 77 15.22 -6.35 11.36
C LEU A 77 16.20 -5.84 10.31
N SER A 78 16.71 -6.75 9.49
CA SER A 78 17.49 -6.39 8.32
C SER A 78 16.65 -5.54 7.34
N ALA A 79 17.31 -4.79 6.45
CA ALA A 79 16.62 -3.99 5.44
C ALA A 79 15.62 -4.85 4.62
N ILE A 80 16.00 -6.08 4.29
CA ILE A 80 15.14 -7.04 3.58
C ILE A 80 13.90 -7.38 4.42
N GLN A 81 14.06 -7.74 5.70
CA GLN A 81 12.95 -8.10 6.56
C GLN A 81 11.97 -6.93 6.74
N ARG A 82 12.48 -5.70 6.85
CA ARG A 82 11.65 -4.49 6.92
C ARG A 82 10.84 -4.30 5.65
N LEU A 83 11.47 -4.41 4.48
CA LEU A 83 10.80 -4.25 3.19
C LEU A 83 9.74 -5.35 2.96
N LEU A 84 10.06 -6.61 3.29
CA LEU A 84 9.11 -7.72 3.22
C LEU A 84 7.89 -7.48 4.12
N ALA A 85 8.10 -7.06 5.37
CA ALA A 85 7.00 -6.74 6.28
C ALA A 85 6.12 -5.60 5.75
N VAL A 86 6.73 -4.52 5.23
CA VAL A 86 6.00 -3.40 4.63
C VAL A 86 5.16 -3.85 3.43
N VAL A 87 5.74 -4.65 2.53
CA VAL A 87 5.04 -5.20 1.36
C VAL A 87 3.83 -6.05 1.78
N GLN A 88 4.00 -6.96 2.75
CA GLN A 88 2.93 -7.81 3.27
C GLN A 88 1.78 -6.99 3.87
N ILE A 89 2.11 -5.95 4.65
CA ILE A 89 1.12 -5.07 5.26
C ILE A 89 0.34 -4.29 4.19
N LEU A 90 1.02 -3.79 3.16
CA LEU A 90 0.39 -3.09 2.04
C LEU A 90 -0.54 -4.01 1.25
N GLN A 91 -0.13 -5.24 0.97
CA GLN A 91 -0.99 -6.25 0.35
C GLN A 91 -2.22 -6.57 1.19
N LEU A 92 -2.05 -6.75 2.51
CA LEU A 92 -3.16 -6.99 3.43
C LEU A 92 -4.15 -5.81 3.47
N ALA A 93 -3.64 -4.58 3.42
CA ALA A 93 -4.46 -3.38 3.33
C ALA A 93 -5.24 -3.34 2.00
N GLY A 94 -4.58 -3.65 0.88
CA GLY A 94 -5.19 -3.76 -0.44
C GLY A 94 -6.32 -4.81 -0.47
N TYR A 95 -6.03 -6.02 0.00
CA TYR A 95 -7.01 -7.11 0.10
C TYR A 95 -8.25 -6.69 0.92
N LYS A 96 -8.03 -6.05 2.08
CA LYS A 96 -9.13 -5.55 2.92
C LYS A 96 -10.00 -4.49 2.26
N ILE A 97 -9.47 -3.75 1.29
CA ILE A 97 -10.24 -2.80 0.47
C ILE A 97 -10.97 -3.55 -0.64
N GLN A 98 -10.30 -4.50 -1.31
CA GLN A 98 -10.89 -5.27 -2.41
C GLN A 98 -12.10 -6.11 -2.00
N ILE A 99 -12.09 -6.70 -0.81
CA ILE A 99 -13.23 -7.51 -0.34
C ILE A 99 -14.45 -6.66 0.06
N LYS A 100 -14.40 -5.33 -0.12
CA LYS A 100 -15.50 -4.42 0.22
C LYS A 100 -16.19 -3.95 -1.06
N LYS A 101 -17.49 -4.21 -1.15
CA LYS A 101 -18.34 -3.60 -2.18
C LYS A 101 -18.30 -2.08 -1.99
N LEU A 102 -17.66 -1.38 -2.91
CA LEU A 102 -17.48 0.08 -2.88
C LEU A 102 -18.09 0.67 -4.15
N PRO A 103 -18.78 1.82 -4.07
CA PRO A 103 -19.31 2.48 -5.24
C PRO A 103 -18.17 2.85 -6.20
N CYS A 104 -18.28 2.41 -7.44
CA CYS A 104 -17.26 2.65 -8.44
C CYS A 104 -17.41 4.03 -9.06
N PRO A 105 -16.29 4.76 -9.30
CA PRO A 105 -16.34 5.93 -10.16
C PRO A 105 -16.67 5.49 -11.59
N PRO A 106 -17.35 6.32 -12.40
CA PRO A 106 -17.47 6.08 -13.83
C PRO A 106 -16.07 6.15 -14.48
N GLY A 107 -15.63 5.06 -15.13
CA GLY A 107 -14.40 5.03 -15.92
C GLY A 107 -13.68 3.68 -15.95
N LYS A 108 -13.20 3.26 -17.13
CA LYS A 108 -12.44 2.02 -17.34
C LYS A 108 -11.10 2.08 -16.59
N VAL A 109 -10.78 1.01 -15.85
CA VAL A 109 -9.50 0.83 -15.16
C VAL A 109 -8.63 -0.12 -15.98
N THR A 110 -7.67 0.42 -16.74
CA THR A 110 -6.64 -0.36 -17.43
C THR A 110 -5.74 -1.11 -16.44
N VAL A 111 -5.54 -2.41 -16.63
CA VAL A 111 -4.61 -3.25 -15.86
C VAL A 111 -3.28 -3.30 -16.62
N PHE A 112 -2.15 -3.07 -15.94
CA PHE A 112 -0.82 -3.24 -16.53
C PHE A 112 -0.21 -4.54 -15.99
N PRO A 113 -0.17 -5.62 -16.79
CA PRO A 113 0.26 -6.95 -16.35
C PRO A 113 1.77 -7.09 -16.06
N SER A 114 2.57 -6.02 -16.21
CA SER A 114 4.02 -6.03 -16.04
C SER A 114 4.51 -5.84 -14.60
N ASN A 115 3.63 -5.56 -13.62
CA ASN A 115 4.01 -5.43 -12.21
C ASN A 115 3.78 -6.74 -11.44
N ARG A 116 4.71 -7.09 -10.54
CA ARG A 116 4.58 -8.25 -9.62
C ARG A 116 3.38 -8.10 -8.68
N PHE A 117 2.93 -6.87 -8.46
CA PHE A 117 1.69 -6.52 -7.77
C PHE A 117 0.69 -6.00 -8.80
N SER A 118 -0.22 -6.85 -9.25
CA SER A 118 -1.36 -6.46 -10.09
C SER A 118 -2.64 -6.67 -9.27
N THR A 119 -3.31 -5.58 -8.94
CA THR A 119 -4.62 -5.65 -8.29
C THR A 119 -5.69 -5.35 -9.34
N ILE A 120 -6.40 -6.38 -9.81
CA ILE A 120 -7.61 -6.14 -10.60
C ILE A 120 -8.59 -5.41 -9.68
N CYS A 121 -9.05 -4.24 -10.12
CA CYS A 121 -10.05 -3.48 -9.41
C CYS A 121 -11.45 -4.11 -9.64
N SER A 122 -11.69 -5.28 -9.05
CA SER A 122 -12.94 -6.04 -9.12
C SER A 122 -13.96 -5.65 -8.04
N ILE A 123 -13.80 -4.46 -7.45
CA ILE A 123 -14.71 -3.92 -6.42
C ILE A 123 -16.02 -3.37 -6.98
N CYS A 124 -16.16 -3.37 -8.31
CA CYS A 124 -17.35 -2.96 -9.03
C CYS A 124 -18.20 -4.19 -9.35
N SER A 125 -19.35 -4.31 -8.69
CA SER A 125 -20.44 -5.21 -9.06
C SER A 125 -21.70 -4.37 -9.25
#